data_AF-A0A968WKT4-F1
#
_entry.id   AF-A0A968WKT4-F1
#
_cell.length_a   1.000
_cell.length_b   1.000
_cell.length_c   1.000
_cell.angle_alpha   90.00
_cell.angle_beta   90.00
_cell.angle_gamma   90.00
#
_symmetry.space_group_name_H-M   'P 1'
#
loop_
_entity.id
_entity.type
_entity.pdbx_description
1 polymer ?
#
loop_
_entity_poly.entity_id
_entity_poly.type
_entity_poly.pdbx_seq_one_letter_code
_entity_poly.pdbx_strand_id
1 'polypeptide(L)'
;MDVEVLGVMIPIVAIVGAFIMVIYLRRYENEERMAMIEKGIDPVIFRRAKTPHNASGTLRASLLLIGAGIGLLLGYFLDRAYYMEEVAYFSMLFIFGGLGLGAAYVIELKRAKSDS
;
A
#
# COMPACT_ATOMS: atom_id res chain seq x y z
N MET A 1 -24.59 -13.57 -28.18
CA MET A 1 -24.20 -12.52 -27.21
C MET A 1 -22.94 -11.90 -27.78
N ASP A 2 -23.06 -10.67 -28.23
CA ASP A 2 -22.04 -9.98 -29.01
C ASP A 2 -20.75 -9.82 -28.19
N VAL A 3 -19.59 -9.93 -28.84
CA VAL A 3 -18.25 -9.83 -28.22
C VAL A 3 -18.08 -8.55 -27.38
N GLU A 4 -18.87 -7.53 -27.67
CA GLU A 4 -18.94 -6.27 -26.92
C GLU A 4 -19.47 -6.46 -25.48
N VAL A 5 -20.45 -7.35 -25.28
CA VAL A 5 -21.01 -7.64 -23.95
C VAL A 5 -20.01 -8.39 -23.08
N LEU A 6 -19.24 -9.32 -23.68
CA LEU A 6 -18.17 -10.06 -22.99
C LEU A 6 -17.04 -9.12 -22.55
N GLY A 7 -16.68 -8.12 -23.38
CA GLY A 7 -15.65 -7.14 -23.05
C GLY A 7 -15.98 -6.28 -21.83
N VAL A 8 -17.25 -5.94 -21.63
CA VAL A 8 -17.71 -5.13 -20.48
C VAL A 8 -17.99 -5.98 -19.23
N MET A 9 -18.41 -7.25 -19.39
CA MET A 9 -18.67 -8.14 -18.25
C MET A 9 -17.41 -8.50 -17.46
N ILE A 10 -16.27 -8.70 -18.13
CA ILE A 10 -15.01 -9.12 -17.49
C ILE A 10 -14.57 -8.15 -16.37
N PRO A 11 -14.43 -6.83 -16.60
CA PRO A 11 -14.02 -5.91 -15.54
C PRO A 11 -15.07 -5.80 -14.42
N ILE A 12 -16.36 -5.90 -14.74
CA ILE A 12 -17.44 -5.83 -13.74
C ILE A 12 -17.34 -7.03 -12.78
N VAL A 13 -17.22 -8.25 -13.31
CA VAL A 13 -17.08 -9.46 -12.50
C VAL A 13 -15.78 -9.43 -11.69
N ALA A 14 -14.68 -8.93 -12.25
CA ALA A 14 -13.41 -8.79 -11.55
C ALA A 14 -13.51 -7.81 -10.36
N ILE A 15 -14.15 -6.65 -10.54
CA ILE A 15 -14.33 -5.65 -9.48
C ILE A 15 -15.23 -6.19 -8.38
N VAL A 16 -16.37 -6.80 -8.74
CA VAL A 16 -17.30 -7.40 -7.78
C VAL A 16 -16.62 -8.54 -7.02
N GLY A 17 -15.88 -9.40 -7.70
CA GLY A 17 -15.11 -10.49 -7.09
C GLY A 17 -14.04 -9.99 -6.11
N ALA A 18 -13.28 -8.96 -6.49
CA ALA A 18 -12.30 -8.34 -5.61
C ALA A 18 -12.96 -7.71 -4.37
N PHE A 19 -14.12 -7.07 -4.53
CA PHE A 19 -14.85 -6.47 -3.41
C PHE A 19 -15.36 -7.54 -2.42
N ILE A 20 -15.95 -8.63 -2.94
CA ILE A 20 -16.38 -9.78 -2.13
C ILE A 20 -15.18 -10.39 -1.39
N MET A 21 -14.05 -10.59 -2.07
CA MET A 21 -12.81 -11.12 -1.48
C MET A 21 -12.35 -10.27 -0.29
N VAL A 22 -12.30 -8.95 -0.44
CA VAL A 22 -11.89 -8.03 0.65
C VAL A 22 -12.84 -8.12 1.84
N ILE A 23 -14.15 -8.18 1.60
CA ILE A 23 -15.15 -8.33 2.68
C ILE A 23 -14.96 -9.67 3.40
N TYR A 24 -14.76 -10.76 2.65
CA TYR A 24 -14.54 -12.08 3.23
C TYR A 24 -13.26 -12.12 4.08
N LEU A 25 -12.15 -11.57 3.60
CA LEU A 25 -10.91 -11.49 4.37
C LEU A 25 -11.12 -10.74 5.69
N ARG A 26 -11.82 -9.60 5.66
CA ARG A 26 -12.18 -8.85 6.88
C ARG A 26 -13.09 -9.64 7.80
N ARG A 27 -14.00 -10.43 7.24
CA ARG A 27 -14.92 -11.27 8.00
C ARG A 27 -14.19 -12.42 8.69
N TYR A 28 -13.26 -13.10 7.98
CA TYR A 28 -12.42 -14.13 8.57
C TYR A 28 -11.58 -13.60 9.73
N GLU A 29 -10.96 -12.42 9.60
CA GLU A 29 -10.25 -11.78 10.70
C GLU A 29 -11.14 -11.51 11.93
N ASN A 30 -12.42 -11.20 11.71
CA ASN A 30 -13.37 -10.98 12.80
C ASN A 30 -13.85 -12.29 13.43
N GLU A 31 -14.08 -13.33 12.63
CA GLU A 31 -14.46 -14.66 13.12
C GLU A 31 -13.32 -15.28 13.95
N GLU A 32 -12.06 -15.14 13.51
CA GLU A 32 -10.88 -15.53 14.29
C GLU A 32 -10.81 -14.81 15.64
N ARG A 33 -11.15 -13.51 15.68
CA ARG A 33 -11.19 -12.73 16.93
C ARG A 33 -12.26 -13.22 17.89
N MET A 34 -13.44 -13.54 17.40
CA MET A 34 -14.54 -14.07 18.21
C MET A 34 -14.18 -15.45 18.77
N ALA A 35 -13.60 -16.32 17.96
CA ALA A 35 -13.13 -17.64 18.40
C ALA A 35 -12.02 -17.56 19.47
N MET A 36 -11.17 -16.52 19.45
CA MET A 36 -10.19 -16.28 20.52
C MET A 36 -10.86 -15.86 21.84
N ILE A 37 -11.89 -14.98 21.77
CA ILE A 37 -12.68 -14.57 22.95
C ILE A 37 -13.38 -15.78 23.57
N GLU A 38 -14.02 -16.62 22.76
CA GLU A 38 -14.73 -17.82 23.22
C GLU A 38 -13.80 -18.85 23.89
N LYS A 39 -12.54 -18.91 23.45
CA LYS A 39 -11.50 -19.78 24.05
C LYS A 39 -10.87 -19.17 25.31
N GLY A 40 -11.36 -18.02 25.79
CA GLY A 40 -10.82 -17.34 26.97
C GLY A 40 -9.44 -16.71 26.77
N ILE A 41 -9.00 -16.56 25.51
CA ILE A 41 -7.75 -15.90 25.16
C ILE A 41 -8.06 -14.41 24.97
N ASP A 42 -7.46 -13.56 25.81
CA ASP A 42 -7.68 -12.12 25.70
C ASP A 42 -7.13 -11.58 24.36
N PRO A 43 -7.99 -11.14 23.42
CA PRO A 43 -7.54 -10.66 22.12
C PRO A 43 -6.73 -9.38 22.23
N VAL A 44 -6.81 -8.69 23.37
CA VAL A 44 -6.09 -7.43 23.63
C VAL A 44 -4.58 -7.70 23.77
N ILE A 45 -4.18 -8.86 24.30
CA ILE A 45 -2.76 -9.28 24.38
C ILE A 45 -2.22 -9.54 22.98
N PHE A 46 -2.98 -10.23 22.13
CA PHE A 46 -2.62 -10.45 20.71
C PHE A 46 -2.65 -9.16 19.89
N ARG A 47 -3.57 -8.24 20.21
CA ARG A 47 -3.64 -6.93 19.54
C ARG A 47 -2.42 -6.09 19.90
N ARG A 48 -1.98 -6.04 21.17
CA ARG A 48 -0.71 -5.37 21.53
C ARG A 48 0.49 -5.96 20.78
N ALA A 49 0.53 -7.28 20.57
CA ALA A 49 1.55 -7.93 19.74
C ALA A 49 1.42 -7.59 18.22
N LYS A 50 0.20 -7.37 17.69
CA LYS A 50 -0.05 -7.02 16.27
C LYS A 50 -0.09 -5.50 15.96
N THR A 51 -0.19 -4.62 16.96
CA THR A 51 -0.39 -3.16 16.77
C THR A 51 0.81 -2.37 16.21
N PRO A 52 2.05 -2.89 16.06
CA PRO A 52 3.08 -2.12 15.33
C PRO A 52 2.83 -2.04 13.81
N HIS A 53 2.00 -2.92 13.22
CA HIS A 53 2.08 -3.20 11.78
C HIS A 53 1.24 -2.27 10.87
N ASN A 54 0.22 -1.57 11.38
CA ASN A 54 -0.66 -0.76 10.51
C ASN A 54 -0.18 0.69 10.36
N ALA A 55 0.63 1.19 11.30
CA ALA A 55 1.21 2.53 11.21
C ALA A 55 2.34 2.61 10.16
N SER A 56 3.11 1.52 9.99
CA SER A 56 4.19 1.42 9.00
C SER A 56 3.65 1.45 7.57
N GLY A 57 2.56 0.71 7.28
CA GLY A 57 1.95 0.71 5.95
C GLY A 57 1.52 2.09 5.47
N THR A 58 0.88 2.87 6.34
CA THR A 58 0.43 4.24 6.01
C THR A 58 1.62 5.20 5.83
N LEU A 59 2.66 5.06 6.64
CA LEU A 59 3.88 5.88 6.53
C LEU A 59 4.65 5.58 5.23
N ARG A 60 4.80 4.31 4.88
CA ARG A 60 5.42 3.87 3.61
C ARG A 60 4.63 4.37 2.41
N ALA A 61 3.30 4.21 2.44
CA ALA A 61 2.43 4.63 1.34
C ALA A 61 2.46 6.16 1.13
N SER A 62 2.42 6.94 2.22
CA SER A 62 2.47 8.41 2.14
C SER A 62 3.82 8.90 1.64
N LEU A 63 4.95 8.41 2.17
CA LEU A 63 6.27 8.81 1.68
C LEU A 63 6.56 8.35 0.25
N LEU A 64 6.05 7.18 -0.16
CA LEU A 64 6.13 6.73 -1.55
C LEU A 64 5.38 7.70 -2.48
N LEU A 65 4.15 8.09 -2.13
CA LEU A 65 3.35 9.02 -2.95
C LEU A 65 3.99 10.41 -3.01
N ILE A 66 4.54 10.91 -1.90
CA ILE A 66 5.27 12.17 -1.87
C ILE A 66 6.51 12.09 -2.77
N GLY A 67 7.32 11.03 -2.62
CA GLY A 67 8.49 10.79 -3.45
C GLY A 67 8.16 10.65 -4.93
N ALA A 68 7.13 9.87 -5.27
CA ALA A 68 6.68 9.71 -6.64
C ALA A 68 6.16 11.02 -7.24
N GLY A 69 5.40 11.83 -6.48
CA GLY A 69 4.91 13.13 -6.92
C GLY A 69 6.04 14.13 -7.19
N ILE A 70 7.02 14.21 -6.28
CA ILE A 70 8.21 15.06 -6.45
C ILE A 70 9.05 14.57 -7.64
N GLY A 71 9.23 13.24 -7.77
CA GLY A 71 9.96 12.63 -8.87
C GLY A 71 9.32 12.89 -10.23
N LEU A 72 7.99 12.82 -10.34
CA LEU A 72 7.29 13.12 -11.58
C LEU A 72 7.45 14.60 -11.97
N LEU A 73 7.37 15.49 -10.98
CA LEU A 73 7.50 16.93 -11.18
C LEU A 73 8.92 17.29 -11.64
N LEU A 74 9.96 16.71 -11.01
CA LEU A 74 11.35 16.89 -11.44
C LEU A 74 11.65 16.19 -12.77
N GLY A 75 11.04 15.04 -13.04
CA GLY A 75 11.11 14.35 -14.33
C GLY A 75 10.60 15.22 -15.48
N TYR A 76 9.47 15.93 -15.27
CA TYR A 76 8.94 16.89 -16.24
C TYR A 76 9.93 18.03 -16.53
N PHE A 77 10.55 18.59 -15.49
CA PHE A 77 11.56 19.64 -15.68
C PHE A 77 12.79 19.13 -16.44
N LEU A 78 13.22 17.89 -16.15
CA LEU A 78 14.39 17.29 -16.78
C LEU A 78 14.14 16.91 -18.23
N ASP A 79 12.95 16.37 -18.53
CA ASP A 79 12.49 16.11 -19.89
C ASP A 79 12.51 17.39 -20.73
N ARG A 80 11.93 18.47 -20.21
CA ARG A 80 11.92 19.77 -20.91
C ARG A 80 13.31 20.37 -21.13
N ALA A 81 14.28 20.06 -20.27
CA ALA A 81 15.64 20.59 -20.36
C ALA A 81 16.56 19.74 -21.26
N TYR A 82 16.38 18.41 -21.28
CA TYR A 82 17.31 17.47 -21.91
C TYR A 82 16.68 16.58 -22.98
N TYR A 83 15.39 16.75 -23.31
CA TYR A 83 14.63 15.93 -24.27
C TYR A 83 14.76 14.42 -24.00
N MET A 84 14.64 14.06 -22.72
CA MET A 84 14.82 12.69 -22.25
C MET A 84 13.51 11.88 -22.16
N GLU A 85 12.39 12.48 -22.60
CA GLU A 85 11.04 11.91 -22.72
C GLU A 85 10.73 10.96 -21.54
N GLU A 86 10.31 9.74 -21.84
CA GLU A 86 9.84 8.74 -20.89
C GLU A 86 10.91 8.34 -19.87
N VAL A 87 12.19 8.35 -20.26
CA VAL A 87 13.30 7.92 -19.40
C VAL A 87 13.44 8.87 -18.21
N ALA A 88 13.30 10.17 -18.42
CA ALA A 88 13.37 11.15 -17.33
C ALA A 88 12.27 10.93 -16.27
N TYR A 89 11.03 10.66 -16.70
CA TYR A 89 9.92 10.41 -15.78
C TYR A 89 10.11 9.11 -15.00
N PHE A 90 10.42 8.00 -15.68
CA PHE A 90 10.61 6.71 -15.02
C PHE A 90 11.81 6.73 -14.08
N SER A 91 12.95 7.28 -14.51
CA SER A 91 14.14 7.38 -13.66
C SER A 91 13.87 8.24 -12.42
N MET A 92 13.27 9.42 -12.56
CA MET A 92 13.00 10.26 -11.39
C MET A 92 11.91 9.70 -10.47
N LEU A 93 10.88 9.05 -11.02
CA LEU A 93 9.87 8.36 -10.21
C LEU A 93 10.49 7.25 -9.38
N PHE A 94 11.35 6.41 -9.96
CA PHE A 94 12.00 5.33 -9.20
C PHE A 94 13.03 5.87 -8.20
N ILE A 95 13.79 6.90 -8.54
CA ILE A 95 14.77 7.51 -7.62
C ILE A 95 14.05 8.13 -6.41
N PHE A 96 13.10 9.04 -6.64
CA PHE A 96 12.44 9.75 -5.55
C PHE A 96 11.40 8.89 -4.83
N GLY A 97 10.67 8.03 -5.53
CA GLY A 97 9.78 7.04 -4.92
C GLY A 97 10.55 6.04 -4.06
N GLY A 98 11.71 5.57 -4.54
CA GLY A 98 12.61 4.70 -3.79
C GLY A 98 13.22 5.39 -2.56
N LEU A 99 13.65 6.66 -2.69
CA LEU A 99 14.11 7.46 -1.55
C LEU A 99 13.00 7.68 -0.51
N GLY A 100 11.76 7.91 -0.95
CA GLY A 100 10.59 8.01 -0.06
C GLY A 100 10.38 6.74 0.75
N LEU A 101 10.39 5.57 0.10
CA LEU A 101 10.31 4.28 0.79
C LEU A 101 11.51 4.03 1.73
N GLY A 102 12.72 4.36 1.30
CA GLY A 102 13.93 4.23 2.12
C GLY A 102 13.88 5.09 3.37
N ALA A 103 13.41 6.33 3.26
CA ALA A 103 13.19 7.21 4.40
C ALA A 103 12.11 6.66 5.34
N ALA A 104 11.01 6.09 4.82
CA ALA A 104 9.99 5.45 5.63
C ALA A 104 10.57 4.30 6.46
N TYR A 105 11.42 3.47 5.85
CA TYR A 105 12.11 2.37 6.55
C TYR A 105 13.02 2.87 7.67
N VAL A 106 13.81 3.92 7.44
CA VAL A 106 14.68 4.50 8.47
C VAL A 106 13.88 5.08 9.64
N ILE A 107 12.76 5.75 9.36
CA ILE A 107 11.87 6.29 10.40
C ILE A 107 11.27 5.16 11.24
N GLU A 108 10.83 4.07 10.59
CA GLU A 108 10.32 2.89 11.29
C GLU A 108 11.37 2.23 12.19
N LEU A 109 12.60 2.08 11.69
CA LEU A 109 13.71 1.53 12.50
C LEU A 109 13.99 2.42 13.73
N LYS A 110 13.97 3.75 13.58
CA LYS A 110 14.15 4.66 14.71
C LYS A 110 13.03 4.54 15.73
N ARG A 111 11.78 4.39 15.26
CA ARG A 111 10.62 4.24 16.14
C ARG A 111 10.68 2.93 16.92
N ALA A 112 11.07 1.83 16.27
CA ALA A 112 11.26 0.54 16.91
C ALA A 112 12.35 0.55 18.01
N LYS A 113 13.42 1.33 17.84
CA LYS A 113 14.50 1.47 18.83
C LYS A 113 14.13 2.37 20.02
N SER A 114 13.15 3.27 19.85
CA SER A 114 12.70 4.17 20.92
C SER A 114 11.66 3.52 21.85
N ASP A 115 11.01 2.45 21.40
CA ASP A 115 10.00 1.70 22.16
C ASP A 115 10.61 0.48 22.91
N SER A 116 11.93 0.25 22.81
CA SER A 116 12.69 -0.81 23.49
C SER A 116 13.58 -0.26 24.60
#